data_AF-A0A2T3LB74-F1
#
_entry.id   AF-A0A2T3LB74-F1
#
_cell.length_a   1.000
_cell.length_b   1.000
_cell.length_c   1.000
_cell.angle_alpha   90.00
_cell.angle_beta   90.00
_cell.angle_gamma   90.00
#
_symmetry.space_group_name_H-M   'P 1'
#
loop_
_entity.id
_entity.type
_entity.pdbx_description
1 polymer ?
#
loop_
_entity_poly.entity_id
_entity_poly.type
_entity_poly.pdbx_seq_one_letter_code
_entity_poly.pdbx_strand_id
1 'polypeptide(L)'
;MSMNKYKIFFVLLFIVGSVQAKEDKAAYQDCVLQYVTGTEDPSAASMLTHACNQLYVDNFMLSEEDANYNQCLLDYLPDSKNRAVSMKIKKTCNEKHRSFFN
;
A
#
# COMPACT_ATOMS: atom_id res chain seq x y z
N MET A 1 58.92 16.47 12.35
CA MET A 1 57.62 17.09 12.71
C MET A 1 56.54 16.07 12.39
N SER A 2 56.15 15.26 13.37
CA SER A 2 55.19 14.16 13.21
C SER A 2 53.87 14.59 13.83
N MET A 3 52.85 14.85 13.01
CA MET A 3 51.53 15.24 13.47
C MET A 3 50.59 14.03 13.46
N ASN A 4 50.20 13.65 14.68
CA ASN A 4 49.14 12.71 15.05
C ASN A 4 47.90 12.82 14.15
N LYS A 5 47.61 11.77 13.37
CA LYS A 5 46.39 11.63 12.55
C LYS A 5 45.24 10.88 13.26
N TYR A 6 45.40 10.59 14.55
CA TYR A 6 44.50 9.71 15.31
C TYR A 6 43.56 10.47 16.24
N LYS A 7 42.84 11.51 15.76
CA LYS A 7 41.80 12.18 16.56
C LYS A 7 40.68 12.80 15.70
N ILE A 8 40.01 11.98 14.90
CA ILE A 8 38.63 12.24 14.45
C ILE A 8 37.93 10.86 14.35
N PHE A 9 37.87 10.10 15.44
CA PHE A 9 36.71 10.02 16.33
C PHE A 9 35.37 10.42 15.69
N PHE A 10 34.69 9.41 15.14
CA PHE A 10 33.34 9.04 15.58
C PHE A 10 32.22 10.10 15.44
N VAL A 11 31.94 10.59 14.24
CA VAL A 11 30.64 11.25 13.95
C VAL A 11 30.21 10.97 12.51
N LEU A 12 29.80 9.73 12.22
CA LEU A 12 28.80 9.49 11.18
C LEU A 12 27.63 8.77 11.85
N LEU A 13 26.92 9.59 12.63
CA LEU A 13 25.59 9.31 13.15
C LEU A 13 24.70 8.88 11.99
N PHE A 14 24.29 7.62 12.03
CA PHE A 14 22.92 7.18 11.80
C PHE A 14 22.02 8.21 11.09
N ILE A 15 22.09 8.26 9.76
CA ILE A 15 20.91 8.64 8.99
C ILE A 15 20.01 7.41 8.99
N VAL A 16 19.37 7.13 10.12
CA VAL A 16 18.13 6.35 10.09
C VAL A 16 17.15 7.28 9.40
N GLY A 17 17.09 7.18 8.07
CA GLY A 17 15.99 7.73 7.31
C GLY A 17 14.74 7.16 7.96
N SER A 18 14.05 8.01 8.71
CA SER A 18 12.76 7.65 9.24
C SER A 18 11.89 7.44 8.00
N VAL A 19 11.61 6.19 7.65
CA VAL A 19 10.47 5.89 6.79
C VAL A 19 9.26 6.28 7.64
N GLN A 20 8.98 7.58 7.71
CA GLN A 20 7.70 8.06 8.17
C GLN A 20 6.73 7.61 7.09
N ALA A 21 5.98 6.54 7.38
CA ALA A 21 4.72 6.30 6.72
C ALA A 21 3.89 7.57 6.98
N LYS A 22 3.88 8.45 5.98
CA LYS A 22 3.21 9.73 6.04
C LYS A 22 1.92 9.54 5.27
N GLU A 23 0.82 9.83 5.94
CA GLU A 23 -0.47 9.95 5.30
C GLU A 23 -0.33 10.83 4.04
N ASP A 24 -0.59 10.25 2.88
CA ASP A 24 -0.61 10.93 1.60
C ASP A 24 -2.06 11.13 1.16
N LYS A 25 -2.67 12.18 1.74
CA LYS A 25 -4.06 12.55 1.44
C LYS A 25 -4.26 12.85 -0.04
N ALA A 26 -3.26 13.39 -0.73
CA ALA A 26 -3.39 13.71 -2.15
C ALA A 26 -3.46 12.42 -2.98
N ALA A 27 -2.51 11.50 -2.75
CA ALA A 27 -2.52 10.20 -3.42
C ALA A 27 -3.77 9.37 -3.10
N TYR A 28 -4.31 9.48 -1.88
CA TYR A 28 -5.61 8.88 -1.54
C TYR A 28 -6.75 9.42 -2.42
N GLN A 29 -6.87 10.74 -2.57
CA GLN A 29 -7.92 11.34 -3.40
C GLN A 29 -7.77 10.93 -4.87
N ASP A 30 -6.54 10.95 -5.39
CA ASP A 30 -6.24 10.51 -6.76
C ASP A 30 -6.62 9.03 -6.97
N CYS A 31 -6.32 8.17 -5.99
CA CYS A 31 -6.73 6.75 -6.01
C CYS A 31 -8.25 6.60 -6.03
N VAL A 32 -8.98 7.34 -5.21
CA VAL A 32 -10.46 7.29 -5.19
C VAL A 32 -11.04 7.74 -6.53
N LEU A 33 -10.53 8.84 -7.10
CA LEU A 33 -10.98 9.34 -8.39
C LEU A 33 -10.69 8.35 -9.53
N GLN A 34 -9.52 7.72 -9.50
CA GLN A 34 -9.10 6.79 -10.54
C GLN A 34 -9.91 5.48 -10.50
N TYR A 35 -10.13 4.91 -9.31
CA TYR A 35 -10.64 3.54 -9.19
C TYR A 35 -12.09 3.45 -8.71
N VAL A 36 -12.54 4.35 -7.82
CA VAL A 36 -13.86 4.21 -7.16
C VAL A 36 -14.98 4.85 -7.98
N THR A 37 -14.77 6.04 -8.55
CA THR A 37 -15.85 6.87 -9.15
C THR A 37 -16.63 6.18 -10.27
N GLY A 38 -16.01 5.29 -11.04
CA GLY A 38 -16.65 4.56 -12.14
C GLY A 38 -17.27 3.21 -11.76
N THR A 39 -17.19 2.79 -10.50
CA THR A 39 -17.58 1.44 -10.08
C THR A 39 -19.08 1.35 -9.79
N GLU A 40 -19.79 0.48 -10.53
CA GLU A 40 -21.25 0.29 -10.38
C GLU A 40 -21.63 -0.64 -9.21
N ASP A 41 -20.78 -1.62 -8.85
CA ASP A 41 -21.04 -2.51 -7.71
C ASP A 41 -20.65 -1.82 -6.39
N PRO A 42 -21.61 -1.57 -5.48
CA PRO A 42 -21.32 -0.95 -4.18
C PRO A 42 -20.32 -1.75 -3.34
N SER A 43 -20.28 -3.07 -3.51
CA SER A 43 -19.33 -3.94 -2.81
C SER A 43 -17.91 -3.67 -3.28
N ALA A 44 -17.69 -3.61 -4.60
CA ALA A 44 -16.41 -3.26 -5.19
C ALA A 44 -15.99 -1.84 -4.82
N ALA A 45 -16.88 -0.85 -4.89
CA ALA A 45 -16.60 0.52 -4.50
C ALA A 45 -16.11 0.63 -3.05
N SER A 46 -16.75 -0.11 -2.13
CA SER A 46 -16.33 -0.17 -0.72
C SER A 46 -14.94 -0.80 -0.55
N MET A 47 -14.66 -1.89 -1.27
CA MET A 47 -13.34 -2.55 -1.22
C MET A 47 -12.24 -1.68 -1.82
N LEU A 48 -12.50 -1.01 -2.94
CA LEU A 48 -11.56 -0.08 -3.59
C LEU A 48 -11.25 1.12 -2.68
N THR A 49 -12.27 1.71 -2.05
CA THR A 49 -12.08 2.81 -1.09
C THR A 49 -11.20 2.36 0.08
N HIS A 50 -11.44 1.16 0.61
CA HIS A 50 -10.61 0.60 1.68
C HIS A 50 -9.17 0.35 1.22
N ALA A 51 -8.96 -0.18 0.02
CA ALA A 51 -7.64 -0.39 -0.55
C ALA A 51 -6.85 0.92 -0.70
N CYS A 52 -7.47 1.98 -1.23
CA CYS A 52 -6.87 3.31 -1.29
C CYS A 52 -6.49 3.83 0.11
N ASN A 53 -7.36 3.64 1.10
CA ASN A 53 -7.07 4.06 2.46
C ASN A 53 -5.86 3.31 3.05
N GLN A 54 -5.81 1.97 2.89
CA GLN A 54 -4.70 1.16 3.40
C GLN A 54 -3.37 1.55 2.75
N LEU A 55 -3.36 1.83 1.45
CA LEU A 55 -2.12 2.15 0.72
C LEU A 55 -1.59 3.56 1.03
N TYR A 56 -2.47 4.55 1.23
CA TYR A 56 -2.05 5.96 1.28
C TYR A 56 -2.29 6.65 2.62
N VAL A 57 -3.19 6.14 3.48
CA VAL A 57 -3.56 6.78 4.75
C VAL A 57 -3.14 5.94 5.95
N ASP A 58 -3.53 4.67 5.95
CA ASP A 58 -3.31 3.71 7.04
C ASP A 58 -2.17 2.74 6.72
N ASN A 59 -1.06 3.28 6.22
CA ASN A 59 0.05 2.49 5.67
C ASN A 59 1.22 2.25 6.66
N PHE A 60 1.13 2.75 7.89
CA PHE A 60 2.22 2.70 8.87
C PHE A 60 2.64 1.28 9.28
N MET A 61 1.70 0.33 9.29
CA MET A 61 1.95 -1.08 9.59
C MET A 61 1.59 -2.01 8.43
N LEU A 62 1.49 -1.45 7.21
CA LEU A 62 1.08 -2.24 6.06
C LEU A 62 2.22 -3.17 5.64
N SER A 63 1.99 -4.48 5.74
CA SER A 63 2.94 -5.47 5.25
C SER A 63 3.03 -5.43 3.72
N GLU A 64 4.10 -5.96 3.14
CA GLU A 64 4.23 -6.08 1.69
C GLU A 64 3.12 -6.96 1.09
N GLU A 65 2.75 -8.04 1.77
CA GLU A 65 1.62 -8.90 1.40
C GLU A 65 0.30 -8.13 1.35
N ASP A 66 0.06 -7.28 2.35
CA ASP A 66 -1.12 -6.43 2.40
C ASP A 66 -1.11 -5.34 1.34
N ALA A 67 0.04 -4.72 1.08
CA ALA A 67 0.20 -3.74 0.01
C ALA A 67 -0.11 -4.38 -1.35
N ASN A 68 0.45 -5.55 -1.62
CA ASN A 68 0.22 -6.30 -2.86
C ASN A 68 -1.23 -6.77 -3.00
N TYR A 69 -1.86 -7.21 -1.90
CA TYR A 69 -3.29 -7.52 -1.90
C TYR A 69 -4.14 -6.31 -2.27
N ASN A 70 -3.89 -5.16 -1.64
CA ASN A 70 -4.66 -3.94 -1.91
C ASN A 70 -4.43 -3.44 -3.33
N GLN A 71 -3.20 -3.52 -3.85
CA GLN A 71 -2.92 -3.20 -5.26
C GLN A 71 -3.65 -4.14 -6.21
N CYS A 72 -3.67 -5.45 -5.94
CA CYS A 72 -4.45 -6.41 -6.71
C CYS A 72 -5.94 -6.06 -6.74
N LEU A 73 -6.51 -5.57 -5.64
CA LEU A 73 -7.90 -5.09 -5.66
C LEU A 73 -8.08 -3.90 -6.60
N LEU A 74 -7.17 -2.91 -6.56
CA LEU A 74 -7.23 -1.74 -7.45
C LEU A 74 -7.14 -2.14 -8.93
N ASP A 75 -6.32 -3.12 -9.26
CA ASP A 75 -6.06 -3.52 -10.65
C ASP A 75 -7.25 -4.26 -11.30
N TYR A 76 -8.06 -4.97 -10.50
CA TYR A 76 -9.07 -5.90 -11.06
C TYR A 76 -10.53 -5.59 -10.66
N LEU A 77 -10.78 -4.96 -9.51
CA LEU A 77 -12.17 -4.66 -9.10
C LEU A 77 -12.90 -3.62 -9.96
N PRO A 78 -12.26 -2.60 -10.57
CA PRO A 78 -13.00 -1.60 -11.35
C PRO A 78 -13.81 -2.20 -12.51
N ASP A 79 -13.33 -3.31 -13.09
CA ASP A 79 -13.99 -4.00 -14.19
C ASP A 79 -15.08 -4.99 -13.75
N SER A 80 -15.22 -5.22 -12.43
CA SER A 80 -16.21 -6.14 -11.90
C SER A 80 -17.64 -5.62 -12.15
N LYS A 81 -18.48 -6.46 -12.78
CA LYS A 81 -19.84 -6.09 -13.19
C LYS A 81 -20.92 -6.43 -12.16
N ASN A 82 -20.57 -7.21 -11.13
CA ASN A 82 -21.49 -7.58 -10.07
C ASN A 82 -20.72 -8.12 -8.86
N ARG A 83 -21.41 -8.15 -7.73
CA ARG A 83 -20.90 -8.63 -6.45
C ARG A 83 -20.26 -10.03 -6.51
N ALA A 84 -20.80 -10.96 -7.30
CA ALA A 84 -20.24 -12.32 -7.36
C ALA A 84 -18.83 -12.31 -7.98
N VAL A 85 -18.62 -11.51 -9.02
CA VAL A 85 -17.30 -11.30 -9.63
C VAL A 85 -16.37 -10.59 -8.64
N SER A 86 -16.83 -9.53 -7.98
CA SER A 86 -16.04 -8.77 -6.99
C SER A 86 -15.54 -9.67 -5.85
N MET A 87 -16.41 -10.54 -5.33
CA MET A 87 -16.04 -11.48 -4.26
C MET A 87 -15.04 -12.54 -4.74
N LYS A 88 -15.15 -12.97 -6.01
CA LYS A 88 -14.17 -13.90 -6.60
C LYS A 88 -12.81 -13.23 -6.74
N ILE A 89 -12.75 -12.00 -7.26
CA ILE A 89 -11.51 -11.20 -7.36
C ILE A 89 -10.88 -11.03 -5.99
N LYS A 90 -11.66 -10.60 -4.98
CA LYS A 90 -11.18 -10.46 -3.60
C LYS A 90 -10.55 -11.75 -3.09
N LYS A 91 -11.23 -12.89 -3.28
CA LYS A 91 -10.71 -14.20 -2.87
C LYS A 91 -9.39 -14.52 -3.58
N THR A 92 -9.33 -14.35 -4.90
CA THR A 92 -8.13 -14.61 -5.70
C THR A 92 -6.96 -13.69 -5.29
N CYS A 93 -7.18 -12.40 -5.08
CA CYS A 93 -6.14 -11.49 -4.59
C CYS A 93 -5.63 -11.90 -3.19
N ASN A 94 -6.54 -12.32 -2.31
CA ASN A 94 -6.16 -12.84 -0.98
C ASN A 94 -5.32 -14.11 -1.10
N GLU A 95 -5.74 -15.07 -1.91
CA GLU A 95 -5.01 -16.31 -2.14
C GLU A 95 -3.62 -16.04 -2.74
N LYS A 96 -3.51 -15.09 -3.67
CA LYS A 96 -2.27 -14.74 -4.34
C LYS A 96 -1.22 -14.11 -3.41
N HIS A 97 -1.65 -13.24 -2.50
CA HIS A 97 -0.72 -12.37 -1.76
C HIS A 97 -0.68 -12.60 -0.25
N ARG A 98 -1.71 -13.18 0.36
CA ARG A 98 -1.84 -13.36 1.83
C ARG A 98 -2.03 -14.81 2.26
N SER A 99 -2.02 -15.76 1.32
CA SER A 99 -2.16 -17.17 1.67
C SER A 99 -0.83 -17.71 2.18
N PHE A 100 -0.84 -18.34 3.35
CA PHE A 100 0.31 -19.06 3.92
C PHE A 100 0.80 -20.24 3.06
N PHE A 101 0.03 -20.63 2.04
CA PHE A 101 0.34 -21.75 1.15
C PHE A 101 0.91 -21.32 -0.22
N ASN A 102 1.20 -20.03 -0.42
CA ASN A 102 1.93 -19.54 -1.59
C ASN A 102 3.42 -19.39 -1.33
#